data_AF-A0A9D8PY56-F1
#
_entry.id   AF-A0A9D8PY56-F1
#
_cell.length_a   1.000
_cell.length_b   1.000
_cell.length_c   1.000
_cell.angle_alpha   90.00
_cell.angle_beta   90.00
_cell.angle_gamma   90.00
#
_symmetry.space_group_name_H-M   'P 1'
#
loop_
_entity.id
_entity.type
_entity.pdbx_description
1 polymer ?
#
loop_
_entity_poly.entity_id
_entity_poly.type
_entity_poly.pdbx_seq_one_letter_code
_entity_poly.pdbx_strand_id
1 'polypeptide(L)'
;MFGNKLRIGRGSCRDGKVAILIRTAVAGLAVSLLMHATSLYFGQGSSIAAGSKPPALMTYPNQVVRTDKPGQIGLWIEGEDWQLRVDMPGFVDVEWPFTSPSQFLYMTNPILQTPVSIFAERVAGADSEESCRRHYAASFEQAHEAKARALGDRGTTGPLSEFSANGKILQAYEFGVGSDYHAKALHWLPYYQGFCFDFHFTVSSPSAEKEVLRILDSVTYLAQKPRNTDVERLFYLYHFRIRLSVPIDWRWGFRPPPGGPIGGIELRQPEKGEVFSFLISPLGTVKSAEDHTVDMTKERRQSKLERGEVLSPVRSKCSAEVCFSYYDVTIRGDEPQYSQGFATYGLRYHRDGFVRLGDSIVGISLLYSDGGTAAADHLTEKITQAKVLDLKEFRNKVERGDVKELMKKIPK
;
A
#
# COMPACT_ATOMS: atom_id res chain seq x y z
N MET A 1 -67.99 -22.51 8.97
CA MET A 1 -67.40 -21.72 7.86
C MET A 1 -66.29 -20.87 8.51
N PHE A 2 -65.00 -21.14 8.28
CA PHE A 2 -64.20 -20.63 7.14
C PHE A 2 -64.38 -19.10 6.99
N GLY A 3 -63.39 -18.22 6.98
CA GLY A 3 -61.93 -18.33 7.14
C GLY A 3 -61.32 -16.91 7.07
N ASN A 4 -60.05 -16.60 7.40
CA ASN A 4 -58.93 -17.40 7.90
C ASN A 4 -58.01 -16.48 8.77
N LYS A 5 -57.11 -17.07 9.57
CA LYS A 5 -55.93 -16.36 10.14
C LYS A 5 -54.68 -17.20 9.93
N LEU A 6 -53.82 -16.77 9.00
CA LEU A 6 -52.54 -17.41 8.70
C LEU A 6 -51.57 -17.17 9.86
N ARG A 7 -50.90 -18.22 10.34
CA ARG A 7 -50.00 -18.18 11.49
C ARG A 7 -48.68 -18.90 11.15
N ILE A 8 -47.61 -18.39 11.75
CA ILE A 8 -46.26 -19.00 11.89
C ILE A 8 -45.36 -18.88 10.65
N GLY A 9 -44.18 -18.30 10.88
CA GLY A 9 -43.10 -18.16 9.91
C GLY A 9 -41.90 -17.34 10.40
N ARG A 10 -41.67 -17.19 11.72
CA ARG A 10 -40.43 -16.58 12.24
C ARG A 10 -39.27 -17.56 12.10
N GLY A 11 -38.70 -17.62 10.90
CA GLY A 11 -37.45 -18.32 10.64
C GLY A 11 -36.30 -17.66 11.39
N SER A 12 -35.74 -18.38 12.36
CA SER A 12 -34.41 -18.11 12.89
C SER A 12 -33.35 -18.37 11.81
N CYS A 13 -32.08 -18.03 12.10
CA CYS A 13 -30.89 -18.27 11.28
C CYS A 13 -30.64 -17.31 10.09
N ARG A 14 -30.34 -16.02 10.39
CA ARG A 14 -29.44 -15.21 9.52
C ARG A 14 -28.54 -14.23 10.27
N ASP A 15 -29.02 -13.61 11.35
CA ASP A 15 -28.31 -12.51 12.02
C ASP A 15 -27.05 -12.93 12.79
N GLY A 16 -26.96 -14.18 13.24
CA GLY A 16 -25.83 -14.69 14.03
C GLY A 16 -24.48 -14.62 13.30
N LYS A 17 -24.44 -14.88 11.97
CA LYS A 17 -23.18 -14.84 11.21
C LYS A 17 -22.72 -13.42 10.89
N VAL A 18 -23.65 -12.50 10.63
CA VAL A 18 -23.33 -11.09 10.35
C VAL A 18 -22.85 -10.38 11.62
N ALA A 19 -23.49 -10.64 12.76
CA ALA A 19 -23.05 -10.10 14.05
C ALA A 19 -21.64 -10.59 14.46
N ILE A 20 -21.29 -11.84 14.15
CA ILE A 20 -19.94 -12.37 14.38
C ILE A 20 -18.92 -11.66 13.49
N LEU A 21 -19.18 -11.54 12.18
CA LEU A 21 -18.30 -10.87 11.21
C LEU A 21 -18.04 -9.39 11.55
N ILE A 22 -19.08 -8.66 11.97
CA ILE A 22 -18.94 -7.26 12.40
C ILE A 22 -18.15 -7.17 13.72
N ARG A 23 -18.35 -8.10 14.66
CA ARG A 23 -17.57 -8.14 15.91
C ARG A 23 -16.09 -8.50 15.68
N THR A 24 -15.75 -9.42 14.77
CA THR A 24 -14.34 -9.67 14.41
C THR A 24 -13.71 -8.51 13.66
N ALA A 25 -14.43 -7.83 12.77
CA ALA A 25 -13.93 -6.63 12.10
C ALA A 25 -13.65 -5.47 13.08
N VAL A 26 -14.57 -5.22 14.03
CA VAL A 26 -14.41 -4.16 15.05
C VAL A 26 -13.33 -4.50 16.07
N ALA A 27 -13.21 -5.77 16.50
CA ALA A 27 -12.09 -6.21 17.34
C ALA A 27 -10.74 -6.07 16.63
N GLY A 28 -10.66 -6.49 15.35
CA GLY A 28 -9.46 -6.33 14.53
C GLY A 28 -9.08 -4.87 14.30
N LEU A 29 -10.05 -3.96 14.19
CA LEU A 29 -9.83 -2.51 14.11
C LEU A 29 -9.33 -1.91 15.42
N ALA A 30 -9.92 -2.28 16.56
CA ALA A 30 -9.49 -1.80 17.89
C ALA A 30 -8.07 -2.27 18.24
N VAL A 31 -7.76 -3.55 17.96
CA VAL A 31 -6.40 -4.10 18.07
C VAL A 31 -5.47 -3.37 17.10
N SER A 32 -5.84 -3.19 15.82
CA SER A 32 -5.00 -2.46 14.85
C SER A 32 -4.72 -1.00 15.27
N LEU A 33 -5.66 -0.32 15.91
CA LEU A 33 -5.46 1.06 16.41
C LEU A 33 -4.51 1.11 17.62
N LEU A 34 -4.60 0.18 18.58
CA LEU A 34 -3.59 0.03 19.64
C LEU A 34 -2.22 -0.44 19.13
N MET A 35 -2.15 -0.97 17.91
CA MET A 35 -0.93 -1.46 17.27
C MET A 35 -0.21 -0.39 16.44
N HIS A 36 -0.95 0.57 15.88
CA HIS A 36 -0.32 1.74 15.24
C HIS A 36 0.52 2.56 16.22
N ALA A 37 0.16 2.58 17.51
CA ALA A 37 0.98 3.21 18.53
C ALA A 37 2.39 2.61 18.62
N THR A 38 2.60 1.33 18.31
CA THR A 38 3.92 0.69 18.42
C THR A 38 4.72 0.75 17.12
N SER A 39 4.06 0.63 15.96
CA SER A 39 4.69 0.72 14.63
C SER A 39 5.10 2.14 14.19
N LEU A 40 4.89 3.16 15.04
CA LEU A 40 5.37 4.54 14.83
C LEU A 40 6.80 4.78 15.37
N TYR A 41 7.33 3.87 16.19
CA TYR A 41 8.67 3.99 16.79
C TYR A 41 9.75 3.19 16.06
N PHE A 42 9.36 2.28 15.16
CA PHE A 42 10.27 1.52 14.31
C PHE A 42 10.41 2.20 12.94
N GLY A 43 11.64 2.23 12.42
CA GLY A 43 11.92 2.80 11.10
C GLY A 43 11.96 4.32 11.01
N GLN A 44 12.37 5.05 12.05
CA GLN A 44 12.51 6.51 11.97
C GLN A 44 13.76 6.99 11.18
N GLY A 45 14.46 6.08 10.50
CA GLY A 45 15.62 6.37 9.66
C GLY A 45 15.38 7.49 8.64
N SER A 46 16.17 8.56 8.78
CA SER A 46 16.20 9.73 7.89
C SER A 46 14.83 10.35 7.59
N SER A 47 14.19 10.92 8.62
CA SER A 47 13.15 11.91 8.40
C SER A 47 13.67 13.06 7.54
N ILE A 48 12.88 13.49 6.55
CA ILE A 48 13.15 14.69 5.74
C ILE A 48 13.40 15.84 6.70
N ALA A 49 14.60 16.44 6.64
CA ALA A 49 15.08 17.39 7.64
C ALA A 49 14.02 18.48 7.93
N ALA A 50 13.63 18.60 9.20
CA ALA A 50 12.52 19.45 9.62
C ALA A 50 12.71 20.89 9.12
N GLY A 51 11.83 21.34 8.21
CA GLY A 51 11.91 22.64 7.55
C GLY A 51 12.21 22.60 6.04
N SER A 52 12.68 21.47 5.51
CA SER A 52 12.79 21.30 4.05
C SER A 52 11.43 21.00 3.42
N LYS A 53 11.13 21.66 2.28
CA LYS A 53 9.93 21.33 1.50
C LYS A 53 10.11 19.93 0.89
N PRO A 54 9.18 18.97 1.11
CA PRO A 54 9.30 17.66 0.50
C PRO A 54 9.31 17.77 -1.03
N PRO A 55 10.02 16.87 -1.74
CA PRO A 55 10.06 16.89 -3.20
C PRO A 55 8.66 16.67 -3.79
N ALA A 56 8.43 17.19 -5.00
CA ALA A 56 7.13 17.07 -5.67
C ALA A 56 6.70 15.62 -5.91
N LEU A 57 7.67 14.71 -6.08
CA LEU A 57 7.48 13.27 -6.09
C LEU A 57 8.40 12.60 -5.05
N MET A 58 7.84 11.66 -4.30
CA MET A 58 8.57 10.75 -3.41
C MET A 58 8.02 9.33 -3.57
N THR A 59 8.89 8.33 -3.42
CA THR A 59 8.56 6.90 -3.27
C THR A 59 9.40 6.35 -2.13
N TYR A 60 9.16 5.09 -1.74
CA TYR A 60 10.00 4.37 -0.80
C TYR A 60 10.68 3.18 -1.49
N PRO A 61 11.94 2.87 -1.14
CA PRO A 61 12.70 1.82 -1.83
C PRO A 61 12.20 0.42 -1.47
N ASN A 62 11.54 0.24 -0.33
CA ASN A 62 11.09 -1.06 0.14
C ASN A 62 9.80 -1.47 -0.60
N GLN A 63 9.88 -2.55 -1.39
CA GLN A 63 8.82 -3.04 -2.27
C GLN A 63 8.38 -4.45 -1.88
N VAL A 64 7.07 -4.69 -1.91
CA VAL A 64 6.49 -6.03 -1.86
C VAL A 64 6.29 -6.54 -3.28
N VAL A 65 6.74 -7.77 -3.51
CA VAL A 65 6.76 -8.45 -4.80
C VAL A 65 5.84 -9.66 -4.73
N ARG A 66 4.95 -9.81 -5.71
CA ARG A 66 4.15 -11.05 -5.82
C ARG A 66 5.02 -12.16 -6.42
N THR A 67 4.91 -13.36 -5.86
CA THR A 67 5.61 -14.55 -6.37
C THR A 67 4.66 -15.48 -7.12
N ASP A 68 5.25 -16.45 -7.81
CA ASP A 68 4.59 -17.56 -8.49
C ASP A 68 3.89 -18.54 -7.55
N LYS A 69 4.33 -18.61 -6.29
CA LYS A 69 3.77 -19.48 -5.26
C LYS A 69 2.64 -18.78 -4.49
N PRO A 70 1.40 -19.30 -4.50
CA PRO A 70 0.28 -18.71 -3.78
C PRO A 70 0.58 -18.54 -2.27
N GLY A 71 0.33 -17.34 -1.74
CA GLY A 71 0.61 -17.03 -0.35
C GLY A 71 2.09 -16.79 -0.01
N GLN A 72 3.00 -16.77 -0.97
CA GLN A 72 4.39 -16.33 -0.77
C GLN A 72 4.60 -14.92 -1.34
N ILE A 73 5.27 -14.06 -0.57
CA ILE A 73 5.67 -12.71 -0.97
C ILE A 73 7.20 -12.61 -1.07
N GLY A 74 7.68 -11.73 -1.95
CA GLY A 74 9.05 -11.25 -1.98
C GLY A 74 9.15 -9.87 -1.31
N LEU A 75 10.24 -9.64 -0.58
CA LEU A 75 10.62 -8.33 -0.03
C LEU A 75 11.90 -7.89 -0.74
N TRP A 76 11.83 -6.79 -1.49
CA TRP A 76 12.93 -6.27 -2.31
C TRP A 76 13.16 -4.79 -2.04
N ILE A 77 14.42 -4.39 -1.87
CA ILE A 77 14.80 -2.99 -1.69
C ILE A 77 15.34 -2.46 -3.02
N GLU A 78 14.75 -1.38 -3.53
CA GLU A 78 15.14 -0.77 -4.80
C GLU A 78 16.60 -0.32 -4.78
N GLY A 79 17.38 -0.85 -5.74
CA GLY A 79 18.83 -0.67 -5.83
C GLY A 79 19.62 -1.93 -5.47
N GLU A 80 19.04 -2.84 -4.68
CA GLU A 80 19.70 -4.07 -4.27
C GLU A 80 19.51 -5.20 -5.30
N ASP A 81 20.52 -6.08 -5.40
CA ASP A 81 20.57 -7.22 -6.33
C ASP A 81 20.11 -8.55 -5.71
N TRP A 82 19.52 -8.49 -4.52
CA TRP A 82 19.01 -9.61 -3.71
C TRP A 82 17.58 -9.34 -3.24
N GLN A 83 16.88 -10.37 -2.75
CA GLN A 83 15.55 -10.26 -2.13
C GLN A 83 15.39 -11.27 -1.00
N LEU A 84 14.42 -11.05 -0.10
CA LEU A 84 13.90 -12.08 0.79
C LEU A 84 12.62 -12.65 0.20
N ARG A 85 12.32 -13.94 0.44
CA ARG A 85 10.97 -14.51 0.25
C ARG A 85 10.43 -15.02 1.57
N VAL A 86 9.11 -14.87 1.76
CA VAL A 86 8.40 -15.24 2.99
C VAL A 86 7.06 -15.89 2.64
N ASP A 87 6.76 -17.05 3.22
CA ASP A 87 5.44 -17.67 3.11
C ASP A 87 4.49 -17.02 4.12
N MET A 88 3.52 -16.25 3.62
CA MET A 88 2.52 -15.48 4.38
C MET A 88 1.07 -15.94 4.05
N PRO A 89 0.72 -17.24 4.14
CA PRO A 89 -0.57 -17.72 3.68
C PRO A 89 -1.74 -17.16 4.52
N GLY A 90 -2.79 -16.72 3.84
CA GLY A 90 -3.99 -16.15 4.48
C GLY A 90 -3.80 -14.74 5.05
N PHE A 91 -2.62 -14.14 4.94
CA PHE A 91 -2.45 -12.71 5.21
C PHE A 91 -2.99 -11.89 4.04
N VAL A 92 -3.68 -10.81 4.36
CA VAL A 92 -4.18 -9.81 3.41
C VAL A 92 -3.66 -8.43 3.78
N ASP A 93 -3.38 -7.61 2.78
CA ASP A 93 -3.06 -6.18 3.00
C ASP A 93 -4.19 -5.48 3.74
N VAL A 94 -3.82 -4.64 4.71
CA VAL A 94 -4.76 -3.70 5.33
C VAL A 94 -4.40 -2.30 4.89
N GLU A 95 -5.39 -1.54 4.43
CA GLU A 95 -5.21 -0.19 3.91
C GLU A 95 -4.95 0.81 5.04
N TRP A 96 -3.70 0.84 5.51
CA TRP A 96 -3.16 1.85 6.40
C TRP A 96 -2.14 2.73 5.68
N PRO A 97 -1.94 3.99 6.12
CA PRO A 97 -0.84 4.81 5.64
C PRO A 97 0.50 4.15 6.00
N PHE A 98 1.43 4.07 5.05
CA PHE A 98 2.82 3.77 5.36
C PHE A 98 3.34 4.77 6.39
N THR A 99 3.84 4.28 7.53
CA THR A 99 4.32 5.09 8.65
C THR A 99 5.78 5.51 8.48
N SER A 100 6.55 4.76 7.68
CA SER A 100 7.99 4.95 7.50
C SER A 100 8.46 4.65 6.06
N PRO A 101 9.53 5.30 5.56
CA PRO A 101 10.25 4.89 4.36
C PRO A 101 10.86 3.48 4.40
N SER A 102 11.11 2.94 5.59
CA SER A 102 11.67 1.59 5.79
C SER A 102 10.59 0.50 5.87
N GLN A 103 9.30 0.86 5.84
CA GLN A 103 8.23 -0.12 5.91
C GLN A 103 8.04 -0.84 4.56
N PHE A 104 8.04 -2.18 4.58
CA PHE A 104 7.57 -2.98 3.45
C PHE A 104 6.05 -3.06 3.41
N LEU A 105 5.43 -3.43 4.54
CA LEU A 105 4.02 -3.79 4.59
C LEU A 105 3.38 -3.60 5.97
N TYR A 106 2.04 -3.62 5.96
CA TYR A 106 1.20 -3.96 7.10
C TYR A 106 0.08 -4.87 6.60
N MET A 107 0.02 -6.09 7.11
CA MET A 107 -0.97 -7.10 6.72
C MET A 107 -1.66 -7.68 7.96
N THR A 108 -2.74 -8.42 7.75
CA THR A 108 -3.38 -9.21 8.81
C THR A 108 -3.83 -10.56 8.30
N ASN A 109 -3.71 -11.59 9.12
CA ASN A 109 -4.43 -12.84 8.93
C ASN A 109 -5.76 -12.76 9.71
N PRO A 110 -6.92 -12.63 9.03
CA PRO A 110 -8.20 -12.40 9.70
C PRO A 110 -8.73 -13.64 10.44
N ILE A 111 -8.26 -14.85 10.09
CA ILE A 111 -8.63 -16.10 10.75
C ILE A 111 -7.90 -16.22 12.09
N LEU A 112 -6.60 -15.92 12.10
CA LEU A 112 -5.74 -15.97 13.28
C LEU A 112 -5.73 -14.66 14.09
N GLN A 113 -6.43 -13.62 13.61
CA GLN A 113 -6.43 -12.26 14.17
C GLN A 113 -5.00 -11.72 14.40
N THR A 114 -4.08 -12.10 13.51
CA THR A 114 -2.63 -11.87 13.64
C THR A 114 -2.20 -10.80 12.65
N PRO A 115 -2.05 -9.52 13.06
CA PRO A 115 -1.41 -8.50 12.25
C PRO A 115 0.11 -8.68 12.21
N VAL A 116 0.71 -8.15 11.16
CA VAL A 116 2.15 -8.12 10.91
C VAL A 116 2.56 -6.79 10.29
N SER A 117 3.70 -6.26 10.71
CA SER A 117 4.43 -5.18 10.04
C SER A 117 5.87 -5.63 9.80
N ILE A 118 6.40 -5.38 8.60
CA ILE A 118 7.79 -5.69 8.29
C ILE A 118 8.49 -4.41 7.84
N PHE A 119 9.66 -4.14 8.41
CA PHE A 119 10.54 -3.03 8.08
C PHE A 119 11.93 -3.53 7.67
N ALA A 120 12.66 -2.71 6.93
CA ALA A 120 14.11 -2.83 6.78
C ALA A 120 14.77 -1.48 6.54
N GLU A 121 15.83 -1.18 7.28
CA GLU A 121 16.62 0.03 7.08
C GLU A 121 18.12 -0.28 7.02
N ARG A 122 18.87 0.57 6.31
CA ARG A 122 20.32 0.44 6.16
C ARG A 122 20.98 1.06 7.39
N VAL A 123 21.54 0.22 8.25
CA VAL A 123 22.16 0.66 9.52
C VAL A 123 23.67 0.74 9.33
N ALA A 124 24.23 1.93 9.54
CA ALA A 124 25.66 2.16 9.38
C ALA A 124 26.46 1.35 10.42
N GLY A 125 27.33 0.46 9.96
CA GLY A 125 28.12 -0.42 10.82
C GLY A 125 27.38 -1.67 11.30
N ALA A 126 26.17 -1.98 10.79
CA ALA A 126 25.54 -3.27 11.06
C ALA A 126 26.20 -4.41 10.27
N ASP A 127 26.51 -5.48 10.97
CA ASP A 127 27.24 -6.67 10.50
C ASP A 127 26.64 -8.01 10.96
N SER A 128 25.61 -7.96 11.82
CA SER A 128 25.13 -9.10 12.61
C SER A 128 23.73 -8.87 13.15
N GLU A 129 22.98 -9.94 13.45
CA GLU A 129 21.67 -9.81 14.13
C GLU A 129 21.80 -9.09 15.49
N GLU A 130 22.93 -9.24 16.17
CA GLU A 130 23.19 -8.54 17.43
C GLU A 130 23.30 -7.02 17.23
N SER A 131 23.96 -6.57 16.16
CA SER A 131 23.98 -5.15 15.80
C SER A 131 22.57 -4.61 15.51
N CYS A 132 21.69 -5.41 14.90
CA CYS A 132 20.30 -5.04 14.64
C CYS A 132 19.43 -5.03 15.90
N ARG A 133 19.60 -5.99 16.81
CA ARG A 133 18.97 -5.95 18.15
C ARG A 133 19.41 -4.71 18.93
N ARG A 134 20.70 -4.37 18.90
CA ARG A 134 21.24 -3.15 19.53
C ARG A 134 20.67 -1.86 18.92
N HIS A 135 20.51 -1.80 17.59
CA HIS A 135 19.88 -0.67 16.90
C HIS A 135 18.41 -0.48 17.30
N TYR A 136 17.63 -1.56 17.38
CA TYR A 136 16.20 -1.50 17.65
C TYR A 136 15.80 -1.54 19.14
N ALA A 137 16.73 -1.79 20.07
CA ALA A 137 16.43 -1.92 21.51
C ALA A 137 15.60 -0.74 22.06
N ALA A 138 16.00 0.50 21.75
CA ALA A 138 15.29 1.69 22.19
C ALA A 138 13.88 1.83 21.56
N SER A 139 13.71 1.43 20.29
CA SER A 139 12.39 1.41 19.63
C SER A 139 11.47 0.34 20.25
N PHE A 140 12.03 -0.80 20.65
CA PHE A 140 11.30 -1.89 21.30
C PHE A 140 10.82 -1.50 22.72
N GLU A 141 11.67 -0.84 23.52
CA GLU A 141 11.29 -0.24 24.79
C GLU A 141 10.19 0.83 24.60
N GLN A 142 10.36 1.77 23.65
CA GLN A 142 9.36 2.80 23.37
C GLN A 142 8.02 2.23 22.89
N ALA A 143 8.04 1.16 22.10
CA ALA A 143 6.85 0.44 21.66
C ALA A 143 6.12 -0.25 22.82
N HIS A 144 6.86 -0.90 23.72
CA HIS A 144 6.31 -1.48 24.95
C HIS A 144 5.66 -0.43 25.84
N GLU A 145 6.37 0.67 26.13
CA GLU A 145 5.80 1.78 26.90
C GLU A 145 4.57 2.40 26.21
N ALA A 146 4.60 2.55 24.89
CA ALA A 146 3.48 3.07 24.12
C ALA A 146 2.26 2.13 24.20
N LYS A 147 2.48 0.81 24.23
CA LYS A 147 1.41 -0.16 24.50
C LYS A 147 0.86 -0.01 25.92
N ALA A 148 1.72 0.12 26.92
CA ALA A 148 1.30 0.34 28.31
C ALA A 148 0.47 1.63 28.45
N ARG A 149 0.93 2.74 27.86
CA ARG A 149 0.20 4.02 27.79
C ARG A 149 -1.14 3.89 27.06
N ALA A 150 -1.22 3.08 25.99
CA ALA A 150 -2.45 2.89 25.22
C ALA A 150 -3.50 2.01 25.95
N LEU A 151 -3.06 1.09 26.80
CA LEU A 151 -3.93 0.28 27.68
C LEU A 151 -4.44 1.09 28.87
N GLY A 152 -3.56 1.93 29.47
CA GLY A 152 -3.86 2.72 30.66
C GLY A 152 -4.32 1.84 31.83
N ASP A 153 -5.13 2.41 32.73
CA ASP A 153 -5.60 1.74 33.96
C ASP A 153 -6.44 0.45 33.72
N ARG A 154 -6.76 0.13 32.46
CA ARG A 154 -7.56 -1.05 32.09
C ARG A 154 -6.71 -2.30 31.82
N GLY A 155 -5.40 -2.18 31.65
CA GLY A 155 -4.57 -3.28 31.20
C GLY A 155 -3.12 -3.16 31.61
N THR A 156 -2.37 -4.22 31.34
CA THR A 156 -0.95 -4.33 31.69
C THR A 156 -0.12 -4.81 30.52
N THR A 157 1.17 -4.50 30.58
CA THR A 157 2.21 -5.11 29.75
C THR A 157 3.08 -5.96 30.66
N GLY A 158 3.42 -7.17 30.22
CA GLY A 158 4.41 -8.01 30.86
C GLY A 158 5.82 -7.44 30.69
N PRO A 159 6.84 -8.06 31.30
CA PRO A 159 8.22 -7.66 31.12
C PRO A 159 8.66 -7.85 29.65
N LEU A 160 9.66 -7.08 29.23
CA LEU A 160 10.42 -7.39 28.03
C LEU A 160 11.17 -8.70 28.24
N SER A 161 11.17 -9.55 27.21
CA SER A 161 11.79 -10.88 27.25
C SER A 161 12.48 -11.18 25.92
N GLU A 162 13.53 -12.00 25.98
CA GLU A 162 14.12 -12.62 24.80
C GLU A 162 14.05 -14.14 24.95
N PHE A 163 13.74 -14.85 23.85
CA PHE A 163 13.77 -16.31 23.83
C PHE A 163 14.27 -16.85 22.50
N SER A 164 14.81 -18.08 22.53
CA SER A 164 15.28 -18.78 21.33
C SER A 164 14.20 -19.71 20.78
N ALA A 165 13.90 -19.61 19.49
CA ALA A 165 13.01 -20.51 18.77
C ALA A 165 13.58 -20.81 17.38
N ASN A 166 13.71 -22.09 17.02
CA ASN A 166 14.14 -22.56 15.69
C ASN A 166 15.42 -21.85 15.16
N GLY A 167 16.41 -21.71 16.05
CA GLY A 167 17.70 -21.07 15.79
C GLY A 167 17.69 -19.54 15.76
N LYS A 168 16.55 -18.88 16.03
CA LYS A 168 16.37 -17.43 16.02
C LYS A 168 16.20 -16.91 17.45
N ILE A 169 16.71 -15.71 17.72
CA ILE A 169 16.42 -14.97 18.96
C ILE A 169 15.26 -14.01 18.67
N LEU A 170 14.19 -14.14 19.45
CA LEU A 170 12.98 -13.32 19.36
C LEU A 170 12.87 -12.43 20.59
N GLN A 171 12.57 -11.15 20.39
CA GLN A 171 12.20 -10.23 21.45
C GLN A 171 10.68 -10.21 21.60
N ALA A 172 10.16 -10.25 22.82
CA ALA A 172 8.73 -10.34 23.05
C ALA A 172 8.28 -9.68 24.36
N TYR A 173 7.01 -9.27 24.38
CA TYR A 173 6.31 -8.91 25.60
C TYR A 173 4.82 -9.28 25.47
N GLU A 174 4.23 -9.68 26.58
CA GLU A 174 2.80 -9.97 26.67
C GLU A 174 2.02 -8.71 27.04
N PHE A 175 0.76 -8.63 26.65
CA PHE A 175 -0.12 -7.53 27.03
C PHE A 175 -1.60 -7.96 27.08
N GLY A 176 -2.38 -7.27 27.89
CA GLY A 176 -3.75 -7.67 28.19
C GLY A 176 -4.61 -6.58 28.80
N VAL A 177 -5.86 -6.93 29.09
CA VAL A 177 -6.85 -6.10 29.77
C VAL A 177 -7.29 -6.86 31.02
N GLY A 178 -7.26 -6.22 32.18
CA GLY A 178 -7.35 -6.91 33.47
C GLY A 178 -6.11 -7.75 33.79
N SER A 179 -6.31 -8.90 34.44
CA SER A 179 -5.27 -9.89 34.77
C SER A 179 -4.82 -10.75 33.58
N ASP A 180 -5.56 -10.70 32.47
CA ASP A 180 -5.52 -11.73 31.44
C ASP A 180 -4.69 -11.24 30.24
N TYR A 181 -3.42 -11.61 30.24
CA TYR A 181 -2.54 -11.53 29.07
C TYR A 181 -3.11 -12.43 27.96
N HIS A 182 -3.70 -11.79 26.95
CA HIS A 182 -4.34 -12.47 25.82
C HIS A 182 -3.69 -12.12 24.48
N ALA A 183 -2.63 -11.32 24.49
CA ALA A 183 -1.85 -10.96 23.32
C ALA A 183 -0.35 -10.93 23.64
N LYS A 184 0.47 -11.23 22.64
CA LYS A 184 1.94 -11.22 22.72
C LYS A 184 2.49 -10.53 21.48
N ALA A 185 3.33 -9.51 21.67
CA ALA A 185 4.14 -8.94 20.61
C ALA A 185 5.38 -9.81 20.40
N LEU A 186 5.72 -10.08 19.14
CA LEU A 186 6.89 -10.88 18.75
C LEU A 186 7.68 -10.09 17.71
N HIS A 187 8.97 -9.86 17.97
CA HIS A 187 9.90 -9.22 17.05
C HIS A 187 11.04 -10.18 16.70
N TRP A 188 11.31 -10.36 15.42
CA TRP A 188 12.56 -10.93 14.92
C TRP A 188 13.34 -9.86 14.16
N LEU A 189 14.61 -9.70 14.53
CA LEU A 189 15.45 -8.59 14.07
C LEU A 189 16.68 -9.09 13.27
N PRO A 190 16.49 -9.74 12.10
CA PRO A 190 17.59 -10.33 11.37
C PRO A 190 18.43 -9.28 10.63
N TYR A 191 19.68 -9.67 10.38
CA TYR A 191 20.63 -8.93 9.55
C TYR A 191 20.78 -9.55 8.17
N TYR A 192 20.82 -8.72 7.12
CA TYR A 192 21.23 -9.17 5.79
C TYR A 192 21.82 -8.02 4.97
N GLN A 193 23.00 -8.22 4.37
CA GLN A 193 23.64 -7.32 3.40
C GLN A 193 23.71 -5.82 3.82
N GLY A 194 23.97 -5.53 5.09
CA GLY A 194 24.03 -4.16 5.62
C GLY A 194 22.68 -3.55 6.01
N PHE A 195 21.61 -4.34 5.95
CA PHE A 195 20.27 -3.95 6.41
C PHE A 195 19.89 -4.69 7.69
N CYS A 196 19.22 -3.98 8.58
CA CYS A 196 18.51 -4.54 9.72
C CYS A 196 17.02 -4.57 9.39
N PHE A 197 16.40 -5.73 9.58
CA PHE A 197 14.97 -5.92 9.41
C PHE A 197 14.28 -5.92 10.77
N ASP A 198 13.00 -5.56 10.79
CA ASP A 198 12.10 -5.82 11.91
C ASP A 198 10.86 -6.56 11.40
N PHE A 199 10.72 -7.83 11.81
CA PHE A 199 9.55 -8.65 11.59
C PHE A 199 8.70 -8.64 12.87
N HIS A 200 7.76 -7.70 12.95
CA HIS A 200 6.88 -7.52 14.09
C HIS A 200 5.51 -8.16 13.84
N PHE A 201 5.16 -9.13 14.70
CA PHE A 201 3.87 -9.79 14.75
C PHE A 201 3.18 -9.53 16.10
N THR A 202 1.86 -9.64 16.13
CA THR A 202 1.12 -9.82 17.39
C THR A 202 0.19 -11.00 17.29
N VAL A 203 0.27 -11.88 18.28
CA VAL A 203 -0.48 -13.13 18.35
C VAL A 203 -1.37 -13.14 19.58
N SER A 204 -2.56 -13.71 19.46
CA SER A 204 -3.56 -13.82 20.54
C SER A 204 -3.84 -15.26 20.99
N SER A 205 -3.06 -16.22 20.51
CA SER A 205 -3.17 -17.64 20.90
C SER A 205 -1.89 -18.42 20.61
N PRO A 206 -1.64 -19.55 21.30
CA PRO A 206 -0.51 -20.44 21.00
C PRO A 206 -0.52 -20.99 19.56
N SER A 207 -1.71 -21.15 18.96
CA SER A 207 -1.86 -21.57 17.56
C SER A 207 -1.37 -20.48 16.60
N ALA A 208 -1.66 -19.21 16.89
CA ALA A 208 -1.14 -18.08 16.13
C ALA A 208 0.38 -17.92 16.30
N GLU A 209 0.90 -18.09 17.53
CA GLU A 209 2.35 -18.10 17.79
C GLU A 209 3.07 -19.19 16.99
N LYS A 210 2.53 -20.41 16.99
CA LYS A 210 3.08 -21.53 16.19
C LYS A 210 3.10 -21.23 14.69
N GLU A 211 2.07 -20.58 14.16
CA GLU A 211 2.05 -20.17 12.75
C GLU A 211 3.07 -19.06 12.46
N VAL A 212 3.20 -18.06 13.34
CA VAL A 212 4.22 -17.01 13.21
C VAL A 212 5.63 -17.60 13.21
N LEU A 213 5.94 -18.56 14.08
CA LEU A 213 7.23 -19.26 14.06
C LEU A 213 7.46 -19.98 12.71
N ARG A 214 6.44 -20.65 12.17
CA ARG A 214 6.50 -21.30 10.85
C ARG A 214 6.72 -20.30 9.71
N ILE A 215 6.17 -19.10 9.82
CA ILE A 215 6.37 -17.99 8.87
C ILE A 215 7.82 -17.48 8.95
N LEU A 216 8.34 -17.23 10.15
CA LEU A 216 9.73 -16.79 10.37
C LEU A 216 10.74 -17.84 9.86
N ASP A 217 10.43 -19.13 9.99
CA ASP A 217 11.24 -20.23 9.43
C ASP A 217 11.20 -20.32 7.89
N SER A 218 10.18 -19.76 7.25
CA SER A 218 10.06 -19.73 5.78
C SER A 218 10.91 -18.65 5.11
N VAL A 219 11.50 -17.75 5.89
CA VAL A 219 12.25 -16.60 5.38
C VAL A 219 13.53 -17.08 4.69
N THR A 220 13.61 -16.85 3.40
CA THR A 220 14.70 -17.31 2.52
C THR A 220 15.35 -16.13 1.81
N TYR A 221 16.68 -16.08 1.88
CA TYR A 221 17.49 -15.05 1.24
C TYR A 221 17.89 -15.51 -0.17
N LEU A 222 17.63 -14.69 -1.18
CA LEU A 222 17.96 -14.98 -2.57
C LEU A 222 18.90 -13.91 -3.12
N ALA A 223 20.09 -14.31 -3.55
CA ALA A 223 21.07 -13.46 -4.24
C ALA A 223 20.68 -13.19 -5.70
N GLN A 224 19.44 -12.73 -5.91
CA GLN A 224 18.93 -12.25 -7.18
C GLN A 224 17.79 -11.24 -6.97
N LYS A 225 17.84 -10.10 -7.66
CA LYS A 225 16.70 -9.18 -7.74
C LYS A 225 15.50 -9.91 -8.38
N PRO A 226 14.25 -9.52 -8.06
CA PRO A 226 13.10 -9.99 -8.80
C PRO A 226 13.19 -9.55 -10.27
N ARG A 227 12.58 -10.32 -11.17
CA ARG A 227 12.60 -10.08 -12.62
C ARG A 227 11.22 -10.36 -13.20
N ASN A 228 10.86 -9.70 -14.29
CA ASN A 228 9.64 -9.95 -15.07
C ASN A 228 8.36 -9.97 -14.22
N THR A 229 8.29 -9.09 -13.21
CA THR A 229 7.20 -9.03 -12.23
C THR A 229 6.82 -7.57 -11.96
N ASP A 230 5.58 -7.36 -11.53
CA ASP A 230 5.12 -6.06 -11.05
C ASP A 230 5.37 -5.93 -9.54
N VAL A 231 5.72 -4.72 -9.13
CA VAL A 231 5.85 -4.30 -7.72
C VAL A 231 4.77 -3.28 -7.38
N GLU A 232 4.22 -3.36 -6.18
CA GLU A 232 3.21 -2.40 -5.69
C GLU A 232 3.86 -1.12 -5.16
N ARG A 233 4.26 -0.23 -6.08
CA ARG A 233 4.90 1.04 -5.73
C ARG A 233 3.88 2.03 -5.18
N LEU A 234 4.22 2.66 -4.05
CA LEU A 234 3.50 3.82 -3.52
C LEU A 234 4.18 5.12 -3.94
N PHE A 235 3.47 5.94 -4.71
CA PHE A 235 3.91 7.25 -5.15
C PHE A 235 3.23 8.36 -4.35
N TYR A 236 4.02 9.33 -3.89
CA TYR A 236 3.60 10.54 -3.20
C TYR A 236 3.82 11.74 -4.11
N LEU A 237 2.77 12.22 -4.76
CA LEU A 237 2.81 13.36 -5.68
C LEU A 237 2.14 14.57 -5.01
N TYR A 238 2.94 15.51 -4.49
CA TYR A 238 2.48 16.59 -3.61
C TYR A 238 1.69 16.09 -2.38
N HIS A 239 0.36 16.10 -2.44
CA HIS A 239 -0.55 15.56 -1.42
C HIS A 239 -1.31 14.32 -1.88
N PHE A 240 -1.25 14.01 -3.17
CA PHE A 240 -1.86 12.83 -3.77
C PHE A 240 -0.98 11.60 -3.50
N ARG A 241 -1.61 10.49 -3.11
CA ARG A 241 -0.93 9.24 -2.78
C ARG A 241 -1.59 8.11 -3.55
N ILE A 242 -0.83 7.45 -4.43
CA ILE A 242 -1.34 6.37 -5.27
C ILE A 242 -0.45 5.13 -5.16
N ARG A 243 -1.05 4.00 -4.79
CA ARG A 243 -0.42 2.68 -4.93
C ARG A 243 -0.73 2.16 -6.33
N LEU A 244 0.31 1.82 -7.08
CA LEU A 244 0.22 1.34 -8.46
C LEU A 244 1.13 0.13 -8.65
N SER A 245 0.57 -0.95 -9.20
CA SER A 245 1.33 -2.12 -9.62
C SER A 245 2.01 -1.82 -10.96
N VAL A 246 3.34 -1.76 -10.98
CA VAL A 246 4.14 -1.47 -12.21
C VAL A 246 5.31 -2.45 -12.33
N PRO A 247 5.80 -2.74 -13.56
CA PRO A 247 6.96 -3.60 -13.75
C PRO A 247 8.19 -3.09 -12.99
N ILE A 248 8.89 -4.02 -12.35
CA ILE A 248 10.01 -3.74 -11.43
C ILE A 248 11.13 -2.90 -12.04
N ASP A 249 11.50 -3.20 -13.29
CA ASP A 249 12.61 -2.54 -13.99
C ASP A 249 12.26 -1.13 -14.51
N TRP A 250 11.00 -0.70 -14.46
CA TRP A 250 10.62 0.61 -15.00
C TRP A 250 11.14 1.77 -14.15
N ARG A 251 11.71 2.76 -14.86
CA ARG A 251 12.16 4.01 -14.26
C ARG A 251 10.96 4.91 -14.00
N TRP A 252 11.04 5.69 -12.94
CA TRP A 252 10.01 6.64 -12.56
C TRP A 252 10.65 7.99 -12.20
N GLY A 253 9.89 9.07 -12.37
CA GLY A 253 10.36 10.42 -12.11
C GLY A 253 9.20 11.43 -12.05
N PHE A 254 9.52 12.67 -11.67
CA PHE A 254 8.55 13.77 -11.72
C PHE A 254 8.65 14.47 -13.08
N ARG A 255 7.53 14.59 -13.80
CA ARG A 255 7.43 15.45 -14.99
C ARG A 255 6.74 16.77 -14.62
N PRO A 256 7.40 17.93 -14.85
CA PRO A 256 6.77 19.22 -14.68
C PRO A 256 5.63 19.42 -15.70
N PRO A 257 4.60 20.21 -15.38
CA PRO A 257 3.47 20.43 -16.27
C PRO A 257 3.86 21.34 -17.45
N PRO A 258 3.56 20.99 -18.70
CA PRO A 258 3.60 21.93 -19.82
C PRO A 258 2.39 22.88 -19.71
N GLY A 259 2.62 24.14 -19.31
CA GLY A 259 1.60 25.19 -19.31
C GLY A 259 0.42 25.03 -18.32
N GLY A 260 0.44 24.02 -17.44
CA GLY A 260 -0.60 23.74 -16.45
C GLY A 260 -0.09 23.84 -14.99
N PRO A 261 -0.99 23.74 -13.99
CA PRO A 261 -0.62 23.99 -12.58
C PRO A 261 -0.03 22.78 -11.82
N ILE A 262 -0.20 21.54 -12.31
CA ILE A 262 0.12 20.31 -11.54
C ILE A 262 0.91 19.34 -12.42
N GLY A 263 2.15 19.03 -12.02
CA GLY A 263 2.97 17.99 -12.67
C GLY A 263 2.51 16.57 -12.29
N GLY A 264 3.26 15.55 -12.70
CA GLY A 264 2.84 14.17 -12.49
C GLY A 264 3.95 13.15 -12.34
N ILE A 265 3.54 11.93 -11.95
CA ILE A 265 4.40 10.74 -11.94
C ILE A 265 4.60 10.34 -13.40
N GLU A 266 5.84 10.29 -13.85
CA GLU A 266 6.23 9.80 -15.16
C GLU A 266 6.88 8.42 -15.03
N LEU A 267 6.38 7.42 -15.75
CA LEU A 267 7.00 6.10 -15.87
C LEU A 267 7.62 5.92 -17.26
N ARG A 268 8.81 5.31 -17.34
CA ARG A 268 9.60 5.11 -18.57
C ARG A 268 10.28 3.73 -18.61
N GLN A 269 10.46 3.19 -19.81
CA GLN A 269 11.21 1.93 -20.01
C GLN A 269 12.73 2.13 -19.80
N PRO A 270 13.45 1.17 -19.20
CA PRO A 270 14.88 1.30 -18.88
C PRO A 270 15.84 0.87 -20.01
N GLU A 271 15.71 1.33 -21.26
CA GLU A 271 16.82 1.28 -22.24
C GLU A 271 16.58 2.12 -23.51
N LYS A 272 17.59 2.22 -24.40
CA LYS A 272 17.62 3.20 -25.52
C LYS A 272 16.43 3.03 -26.48
N GLY A 273 15.70 4.13 -26.68
CA GLY A 273 14.43 4.18 -27.41
C GLY A 273 13.28 4.16 -26.40
N GLU A 274 12.92 5.34 -25.87
CA GLU A 274 11.78 5.46 -24.95
C GLU A 274 10.47 5.15 -25.70
N VAL A 275 10.03 3.89 -25.68
CA VAL A 275 8.82 3.47 -26.40
C VAL A 275 7.52 3.88 -25.71
N PHE A 276 7.56 4.35 -24.46
CA PHE A 276 6.43 4.99 -23.78
C PHE A 276 6.86 5.99 -22.67
N SER A 277 5.98 6.96 -22.37
CA SER A 277 6.02 7.80 -21.16
C SER A 277 4.60 7.90 -20.56
N PHE A 278 4.40 7.49 -19.31
CA PHE A 278 3.09 7.50 -18.65
C PHE A 278 2.98 8.61 -17.61
N LEU A 279 2.11 9.60 -17.80
CA LEU A 279 1.83 10.66 -16.82
C LEU A 279 0.54 10.41 -16.04
N ILE A 280 0.64 10.44 -14.71
CA ILE A 280 -0.49 10.46 -13.77
C ILE A 280 -0.64 11.87 -13.20
N SER A 281 -1.81 12.50 -13.38
CA SER A 281 -2.11 13.84 -12.86
C SER A 281 -3.40 13.84 -12.03
N PRO A 282 -3.35 14.15 -10.73
CA PRO A 282 -4.55 14.31 -9.90
C PRO A 282 -5.24 15.62 -10.25
N LEU A 283 -6.53 15.56 -10.61
CA LEU A 283 -7.29 16.73 -11.08
C LEU A 283 -8.21 17.32 -10.00
N GLY A 284 -8.56 16.53 -8.98
CA GLY A 284 -9.35 16.97 -7.84
C GLY A 284 -10.14 15.83 -7.19
N THR A 285 -10.91 16.18 -6.16
CA THR A 285 -11.81 15.27 -5.46
C THR A 285 -13.27 15.54 -5.84
N VAL A 286 -14.02 14.50 -6.22
CA VAL A 286 -15.46 14.60 -6.52
C VAL A 286 -16.27 14.58 -5.23
N LYS A 287 -17.36 15.34 -5.19
CA LYS A 287 -18.38 15.26 -4.12
C LYS A 287 -19.63 14.47 -4.52
N SER A 288 -19.71 14.06 -5.79
CA SER A 288 -20.82 13.27 -6.34
C SER A 288 -20.54 11.78 -6.21
N ALA A 289 -21.58 10.97 -6.04
CA ALA A 289 -21.51 9.52 -6.18
C ALA A 289 -21.42 9.08 -7.65
N GLU A 290 -21.86 9.91 -8.60
CA GLU A 290 -21.82 9.61 -10.03
C GLU A 290 -20.38 9.70 -10.58
N ASP A 291 -20.05 8.79 -11.50
CA ASP A 291 -18.77 8.80 -12.22
C ASP A 291 -18.93 9.47 -13.59
N HIS A 292 -18.48 10.72 -13.68
CA HIS A 292 -18.51 11.52 -14.91
C HIS A 292 -17.27 11.34 -15.80
N THR A 293 -16.33 10.44 -15.46
CA THR A 293 -15.06 10.30 -16.22
C THR A 293 -15.26 9.90 -17.67
N VAL A 294 -16.31 9.14 -17.98
CA VAL A 294 -16.72 8.81 -19.35
C VAL A 294 -17.05 10.07 -20.15
N ASP A 295 -17.83 10.98 -19.57
CA ASP A 295 -18.29 12.19 -20.27
C ASP A 295 -17.18 13.24 -20.36
N MET A 296 -16.38 13.42 -19.30
CA MET A 296 -15.13 14.19 -19.37
C MET A 296 -14.20 13.69 -20.49
N THR A 297 -14.12 12.37 -20.69
CA THR A 297 -13.33 11.77 -21.77
C THR A 297 -13.90 12.14 -23.14
N LYS A 298 -15.23 12.08 -23.32
CA LYS A 298 -15.90 12.49 -24.57
C LYS A 298 -15.71 13.97 -24.87
N GLU A 299 -15.89 14.84 -23.88
CA GLU A 299 -15.73 16.30 -24.00
C GLU A 299 -14.30 16.67 -24.43
N ARG A 300 -13.29 16.11 -23.74
CA ARG A 300 -11.88 16.35 -24.07
C ARG A 300 -11.52 15.81 -25.45
N ARG A 301 -12.07 14.66 -25.85
CA ARG A 301 -11.94 14.11 -27.20
C ARG A 301 -12.56 15.03 -28.24
N GLN A 302 -13.74 15.57 -27.98
CA GLN A 302 -14.46 16.47 -28.90
C GLN A 302 -13.66 17.76 -29.15
N SER A 303 -13.10 18.37 -28.10
CA SER A 303 -12.21 19.53 -28.20
C SER A 303 -10.90 19.25 -28.98
N LYS A 304 -10.43 18.00 -29.03
CA LYS A 304 -9.31 17.59 -29.90
C LYS A 304 -9.76 17.35 -31.35
N LEU A 305 -10.95 16.80 -31.55
CA LEU A 305 -11.52 16.56 -32.88
C LEU A 305 -11.77 17.89 -33.63
N GLU A 306 -12.26 18.90 -32.93
CA GLU A 306 -12.47 20.26 -33.44
C GLU A 306 -11.16 20.97 -33.83
N ARG A 307 -10.02 20.55 -33.27
CA ARG A 307 -8.68 21.00 -33.67
C ARG A 307 -8.09 20.20 -34.85
N GLY A 308 -8.84 19.25 -35.40
CA GLY A 308 -8.43 18.43 -36.54
C GLY A 308 -7.41 17.34 -36.19
N GLU A 309 -7.30 16.95 -34.92
CA GLU A 309 -6.48 15.81 -34.48
C GLU A 309 -7.08 14.46 -34.96
N VAL A 310 -6.24 13.45 -35.15
CA VAL A 310 -6.69 12.10 -35.57
C VAL A 310 -6.88 11.22 -34.34
N LEU A 311 -8.13 10.81 -34.07
CA LEU A 311 -8.55 10.23 -32.79
C LEU A 311 -9.25 8.87 -32.95
N SER A 312 -8.88 7.90 -32.11
CA SER A 312 -9.66 6.66 -31.95
C SER A 312 -11.08 6.95 -31.42
N PRO A 313 -12.01 5.99 -31.49
CA PRO A 313 -13.20 6.00 -30.64
C PRO A 313 -12.83 6.00 -29.16
N VAL A 314 -13.75 6.47 -28.30
CA VAL A 314 -13.63 6.28 -26.84
C VAL A 314 -13.73 4.79 -26.52
N ARG A 315 -12.86 4.32 -25.63
CA ARG A 315 -12.80 2.96 -25.09
C ARG A 315 -12.79 3.02 -23.57
N SER A 316 -13.16 1.92 -22.92
CA SER A 316 -13.01 1.76 -21.48
C SER A 316 -12.37 0.42 -21.17
N LYS A 317 -11.48 0.40 -20.16
CA LYS A 317 -10.97 -0.81 -19.51
C LYS A 317 -11.47 -0.76 -18.07
N CYS A 318 -12.04 -1.86 -17.57
CA CYS A 318 -12.60 -1.90 -16.22
C CYS A 318 -12.03 -3.07 -15.41
N SER A 319 -11.86 -2.84 -14.11
CA SER A 319 -11.80 -3.88 -13.08
C SER A 319 -13.21 -4.13 -12.53
N ALA A 320 -13.34 -4.73 -11.34
CA ALA A 320 -14.65 -4.98 -10.71
C ALA A 320 -15.39 -3.70 -10.31
N GLU A 321 -14.67 -2.62 -9.97
CA GLU A 321 -15.25 -1.40 -9.39
C GLU A 321 -14.73 -0.10 -10.03
N VAL A 322 -13.69 -0.16 -10.87
CA VAL A 322 -13.04 1.01 -11.47
C VAL A 322 -12.97 0.85 -12.99
N CYS A 323 -13.46 1.86 -13.72
CA CYS A 323 -13.31 1.97 -15.17
C CYS A 323 -12.40 3.14 -15.54
N PHE A 324 -11.37 2.88 -16.33
CA PHE A 324 -10.58 3.91 -17.01
C PHE A 324 -11.14 4.11 -18.42
N SER A 325 -11.61 5.33 -18.70
CA SER A 325 -12.12 5.72 -20.02
C SER A 325 -11.09 6.58 -20.75
N TYR A 326 -10.81 6.23 -22.01
CA TYR A 326 -9.72 6.82 -22.78
C TYR A 326 -9.96 6.80 -24.30
N TYR A 327 -9.12 7.50 -25.04
CA TYR A 327 -8.97 7.41 -26.49
C TYR A 327 -7.51 7.69 -26.85
N ASP A 328 -7.10 7.26 -28.03
CA ASP A 328 -5.74 7.41 -28.54
C ASP A 328 -5.72 8.48 -29.64
N VAL A 329 -4.86 9.48 -29.49
CA VAL A 329 -4.49 10.46 -30.52
C VAL A 329 -3.34 9.90 -31.34
N THR A 330 -3.39 10.00 -32.67
CA THR A 330 -2.21 9.80 -33.52
C THR A 330 -1.46 11.12 -33.65
N ILE A 331 -0.25 11.18 -33.10
CA ILE A 331 0.59 12.37 -33.03
C ILE A 331 1.14 12.69 -34.43
N ARG A 332 0.96 13.93 -34.90
CA ARG A 332 1.66 14.41 -36.11
C ARG A 332 3.04 14.96 -35.74
N GLY A 333 4.04 14.68 -36.58
CA GLY A 333 5.45 14.99 -36.30
C GLY A 333 5.82 16.48 -36.27
N ASP A 334 4.90 17.35 -36.70
CA ASP A 334 5.01 18.80 -36.75
C ASP A 334 4.34 19.51 -35.56
N GLU A 335 3.67 18.79 -34.67
CA GLU A 335 2.92 19.40 -33.56
C GLU A 335 3.83 20.04 -32.49
N PRO A 336 3.73 21.36 -32.23
CA PRO A 336 4.61 22.05 -31.28
C PRO A 336 4.58 21.48 -29.86
N GLN A 337 3.41 21.00 -29.42
CA GLN A 337 3.18 20.38 -28.11
C GLN A 337 3.93 19.05 -27.90
N TYR A 338 4.42 18.41 -28.98
CA TYR A 338 5.24 17.19 -28.94
C TYR A 338 6.66 17.39 -29.51
N SER A 339 6.94 18.55 -30.12
CA SER A 339 8.22 18.87 -30.78
C SER A 339 9.41 19.03 -29.83
N GLN A 340 9.20 19.46 -28.58
CA GLN A 340 10.26 19.55 -27.58
C GLN A 340 10.41 18.21 -26.83
N GLY A 341 11.33 17.37 -27.33
CA GLY A 341 11.81 16.16 -26.65
C GLY A 341 11.09 14.86 -27.01
N PHE A 342 9.78 14.87 -27.29
CA PHE A 342 9.04 13.63 -27.56
C PHE A 342 9.22 13.10 -28.99
N ALA A 343 9.33 13.98 -29.99
CA ALA A 343 9.64 13.61 -31.37
C ALA A 343 10.96 12.81 -31.50
N THR A 344 11.96 13.12 -30.67
CA THR A 344 13.26 12.42 -30.60
C THR A 344 13.18 10.96 -30.17
N TYR A 345 12.06 10.51 -29.59
CA TYR A 345 11.85 9.13 -29.14
C TYR A 345 10.89 8.32 -30.02
N GLY A 346 10.38 8.89 -31.12
CA GLY A 346 9.52 8.17 -32.08
C GLY A 346 8.15 7.80 -31.52
N LEU A 347 7.66 8.52 -30.50
CA LEU A 347 6.33 8.36 -29.93
C LEU A 347 5.27 8.78 -30.97
N ARG A 348 4.31 7.89 -31.25
CA ARG A 348 3.31 8.04 -32.33
C ARG A 348 1.88 8.19 -31.81
N TYR A 349 1.64 7.78 -30.57
CA TYR A 349 0.32 7.76 -29.98
C TYR A 349 0.31 8.47 -28.63
N HIS A 350 -0.79 9.14 -28.32
CA HIS A 350 -1.10 9.69 -27.01
C HIS A 350 -2.45 9.16 -26.55
N ARG A 351 -2.43 8.21 -25.60
CA ARG A 351 -3.62 7.76 -24.87
C ARG A 351 -3.96 8.79 -23.80
N ASP A 352 -5.12 9.41 -23.93
CA ASP A 352 -5.62 10.48 -23.06
C ASP A 352 -6.99 10.06 -22.48
N GLY A 353 -7.24 10.35 -21.20
CA GLY A 353 -8.44 9.89 -20.54
C GLY A 353 -8.49 10.17 -19.04
N PHE A 354 -9.57 9.69 -18.41
CA PHE A 354 -9.86 9.91 -17.00
C PHE A 354 -10.32 8.63 -16.31
N VAL A 355 -9.96 8.50 -15.03
CA VAL A 355 -10.36 7.40 -14.14
C VAL A 355 -10.72 7.95 -12.76
N ARG A 356 -11.77 7.39 -12.15
CA ARG A 356 -12.16 7.68 -10.77
C ARG A 356 -11.53 6.62 -9.86
N LEU A 357 -10.71 7.06 -8.91
CA LEU A 357 -10.08 6.20 -7.90
C LEU A 357 -10.54 6.67 -6.51
N GLY A 358 -11.52 5.97 -5.94
CA GLY A 358 -12.25 6.43 -4.76
C GLY A 358 -12.93 7.77 -5.03
N ASP A 359 -12.62 8.77 -4.22
CA ASP A 359 -13.14 10.14 -4.39
C ASP A 359 -12.26 11.03 -5.30
N SER A 360 -11.16 10.52 -5.85
CA SER A 360 -10.26 11.30 -6.71
C SER A 360 -10.51 11.08 -8.19
N ILE A 361 -10.55 12.15 -8.99
CA ILE A 361 -10.40 12.07 -10.45
C ILE A 361 -8.92 12.19 -10.79
N VAL A 362 -8.46 11.23 -11.58
CA VAL A 362 -7.10 11.16 -12.09
C VAL A 362 -7.13 11.26 -13.61
N GLY A 363 -6.42 12.25 -14.14
CA GLY A 363 -6.13 12.36 -15.57
C GLY A 363 -4.92 11.51 -15.93
N ILE A 364 -5.04 10.77 -17.03
CA ILE A 364 -4.01 9.87 -17.53
C ILE A 364 -3.56 10.35 -18.90
N SER A 365 -2.26 10.53 -19.07
CA SER A 365 -1.66 10.98 -20.32
C SER A 365 -0.45 10.11 -20.66
N LEU A 366 -0.65 9.15 -21.57
CA LEU A 366 0.29 8.10 -21.90
C LEU A 366 0.76 8.24 -23.36
N LEU A 367 2.02 8.63 -23.54
CA LEU A 367 2.66 8.66 -24.85
C LEU A 367 3.27 7.29 -25.14
N TYR A 368 3.12 6.76 -26.35
CA TYR A 368 3.76 5.51 -26.76
C TYR A 368 4.05 5.45 -28.27
N SER A 369 5.01 4.60 -28.65
CA SER A 369 5.34 4.24 -30.04
C SER A 369 4.68 2.91 -30.43
N ASP A 370 4.78 2.49 -31.70
CA ASP A 370 4.24 1.20 -32.17
C ASP A 370 4.71 0.01 -31.29
N GLY A 371 6.00 -0.01 -30.92
CA GLY A 371 6.58 -1.01 -30.02
C GLY A 371 6.21 -0.86 -28.53
N GLY A 372 5.61 0.26 -28.14
CA GLY A 372 5.16 0.53 -26.77
C GLY A 372 3.73 0.04 -26.45
N THR A 373 2.99 -0.46 -27.44
CA THR A 373 1.56 -0.80 -27.32
C THR A 373 1.26 -1.77 -26.18
N ALA A 374 2.05 -2.84 -26.01
CA ALA A 374 1.85 -3.81 -24.93
C ALA A 374 2.08 -3.21 -23.53
N ALA A 375 3.08 -2.34 -23.38
CA ALA A 375 3.32 -1.62 -22.12
C ALA A 375 2.19 -0.60 -21.82
N ALA A 376 1.65 0.02 -22.86
CA ALA A 376 0.54 0.95 -22.75
C ALA A 376 -0.76 0.26 -22.32
N ASP A 377 -1.06 -0.92 -22.87
CA ASP A 377 -2.21 -1.73 -22.49
C ASP A 377 -2.06 -2.34 -21.09
N HIS A 378 -0.85 -2.78 -20.70
CA HIS A 378 -0.54 -3.20 -19.32
C HIS A 378 -0.85 -2.09 -18.33
N LEU A 379 -0.34 -0.87 -18.56
CA LEU A 379 -0.64 0.30 -17.71
C LEU A 379 -2.12 0.65 -17.66
N THR A 380 -2.81 0.54 -18.80
CA THR A 380 -4.25 0.77 -18.93
C THR A 380 -5.06 -0.24 -18.11
N GLU A 381 -4.55 -1.45 -17.90
CA GLU A 381 -5.10 -2.41 -16.95
C GLU A 381 -4.73 -2.06 -15.50
N LYS A 382 -3.44 -1.81 -15.22
CA LYS A 382 -2.95 -1.56 -13.85
C LYS A 382 -3.53 -0.32 -13.21
N ILE A 383 -3.87 0.73 -13.97
CA ILE A 383 -4.53 1.91 -13.41
C ILE A 383 -5.94 1.59 -12.88
N THR A 384 -6.64 0.60 -13.45
CA THR A 384 -7.95 0.14 -12.93
C THR A 384 -7.85 -0.68 -11.63
N GLN A 385 -6.62 -1.02 -11.22
CA GLN A 385 -6.29 -1.73 -9.98
C GLN A 385 -5.58 -0.80 -8.97
N ALA A 386 -5.33 0.46 -9.35
CA ALA A 386 -4.63 1.42 -8.51
C ALA A 386 -5.50 1.92 -7.36
N LYS A 387 -4.87 2.27 -6.23
CA LYS A 387 -5.56 2.72 -5.02
C LYS A 387 -5.06 4.08 -4.59
N VAL A 388 -5.97 5.04 -4.41
CA VAL A 388 -5.65 6.35 -3.83
C VAL A 388 -5.81 6.26 -2.32
N LEU A 389 -4.76 6.60 -1.58
CA LEU A 389 -4.73 6.49 -0.12
C LEU A 389 -5.10 7.83 0.51
N ASP A 390 -6.31 7.95 1.06
CA ASP A 390 -6.74 9.23 1.66
C ASP A 390 -6.05 9.50 3.00
N LEU A 391 -5.22 10.54 3.00
CA LEU A 391 -4.61 11.09 4.20
C LEU A 391 -5.59 11.90 5.03
N LYS A 392 -6.61 12.50 4.41
CA LYS A 392 -7.49 13.48 5.06
C LYS A 392 -8.40 12.78 6.05
N GLU A 393 -8.96 11.64 5.70
CA GLU A 393 -9.75 10.84 6.64
C GLU A 393 -8.89 10.32 7.81
N PHE A 394 -7.70 9.77 7.54
CA PHE A 394 -6.76 9.32 8.58
C PHE A 394 -6.34 10.47 9.51
N ARG A 395 -5.89 11.60 8.93
CA ARG A 395 -5.45 12.76 9.70
C ARG A 395 -6.60 13.37 10.49
N ASN A 396 -7.82 13.42 9.96
CA ASN A 396 -9.00 13.82 10.74
C ASN A 396 -9.30 12.85 11.89
N LYS A 397 -9.27 11.53 11.67
CA LYS A 397 -9.49 10.51 12.72
C LYS A 397 -8.43 10.58 13.83
N VAL A 398 -7.19 10.92 13.48
CA VAL A 398 -6.07 11.09 14.43
C VAL A 398 -6.12 12.44 15.15
N GLU A 399 -6.24 13.56 14.44
CA GLU A 399 -6.27 14.93 15.00
C GLU A 399 -7.52 15.20 15.86
N ARG A 400 -8.67 14.55 15.57
CA ARG A 400 -9.87 14.66 16.41
C ARG A 400 -9.80 13.82 17.70
N GLY A 401 -8.83 12.92 17.83
CA GLY A 401 -8.71 12.04 19.00
C GLY A 401 -9.84 11.01 19.12
N ASP A 402 -10.48 10.64 18.00
CA ASP A 402 -11.68 9.77 17.94
C ASP A 402 -11.44 8.33 18.46
N VAL A 403 -10.19 7.97 18.76
CA VAL A 403 -9.83 6.78 19.57
C VAL A 403 -10.58 6.77 20.91
N LYS A 404 -10.85 7.93 21.52
CA LYS A 404 -11.65 8.05 22.76
C LYS A 404 -13.16 7.86 22.55
N GLU A 405 -13.70 8.08 21.35
CA GLU A 405 -15.12 7.84 21.01
C GLU A 405 -15.37 6.34 20.76
N LEU A 406 -14.47 5.68 20.02
CA LEU A 406 -14.49 4.22 19.81
C LEU A 406 -14.44 3.45 21.14
N MET A 407 -13.63 3.92 22.10
CA MET A 407 -13.51 3.35 23.45
C MET A 407 -14.71 3.61 24.40
N LYS A 408 -15.71 4.40 23.97
CA LYS A 408 -16.91 4.74 24.76
C LYS A 408 -18.18 3.98 24.36
N LYS A 409 -18.19 3.28 23.22
CA LYS A 409 -19.36 2.55 22.69
C LYS A 409 -19.30 1.02 22.90
N ILE A 410 -18.46 0.56 23.82
CA ILE A 410 -18.57 -0.77 24.41
C ILE A 410 -19.57 -0.66 25.58
N PRO A 411 -20.68 -1.42 25.61
CA PRO A 411 -21.57 -1.46 26.78
C PRO A 411 -20.79 -1.90 28.03
N LYS A 412 -21.15 -1.35 29.19
CA LYS A 412 -20.57 -1.74 30.49
C LYS A 412 -20.79 -3.22 30.80
#